data_AF-A0A1Y3BIJ5-F1
#
_entry.id   AF-A0A1Y3BIJ5-F1
#
_cell.length_a   1.000
_cell.length_b   1.000
_cell.length_c   1.000
_cell.angle_alpha   90.00
_cell.angle_beta   90.00
_cell.angle_gamma   90.00
#
_symmetry.space_group_name_H-M   'P 1'
#
loop_
_entity.id
_entity.type
_entity.pdbx_description
1 polymer ?
#
loop_
_entity_poly.entity_id
_entity_poly.type
_entity_poly.pdbx_seq_one_letter_code
_entity_poly.pdbx_strand_id
1 'polypeptide(L)'
;MHILSGACIETRALDELIPDWKEKDAPLKTPVTEDAFAFLTKTGRIPIPILKGMPLDNHGNYVVRLGHVVEWLGAQAEELGVEIYPGYAAAEILFDDDKVCGIATNDVG
;
A
#
# COMPACT_ATOMS: atom_id res chain seq x y z
N MET A 1 11.98 2.45 -7.28
CA MET A 1 10.66 2.03 -6.77
C MET A 1 10.71 0.53 -6.48
N HIS A 2 10.59 0.11 -5.21
CA HIS A 2 10.69 -1.30 -4.78
C HIS A 2 9.35 -1.86 -4.27
N ILE A 3 8.23 -1.25 -4.66
CA ILE A 3 6.88 -1.62 -4.20
C ILE A 3 6.23 -2.52 -5.24
N LEU A 4 5.89 -3.75 -4.85
CA LEU A 4 5.23 -4.75 -5.69
C LEU A 4 4.04 -5.37 -4.95
N SER A 5 2.85 -5.27 -5.52
CA SER A 5 1.63 -5.89 -5.00
C SER A 5 0.56 -5.98 -6.08
N GLY A 6 -0.32 -6.99 -6.00
CA GLY A 6 -1.57 -7.07 -6.76
C GLY A 6 -2.73 -6.28 -6.14
N ALA A 7 -2.41 -5.26 -5.35
CA ALA A 7 -3.21 -4.66 -4.29
C ALA A 7 -4.71 -4.47 -4.56
N CYS A 8 -5.50 -4.97 -3.60
CA CYS A 8 -6.87 -4.55 -3.31
C CYS A 8 -6.84 -3.78 -1.98
N ILE A 9 -7.19 -2.49 -1.98
CA ILE A 9 -7.08 -1.60 -0.82
C ILE A 9 -8.45 -1.35 -0.20
N GLU A 10 -8.54 -1.58 1.12
CA GLU A 10 -9.60 -1.08 2.00
C GLU A 10 -9.27 0.36 2.41
N THR A 11 -10.22 1.30 2.24
CA THR A 11 -9.89 2.73 2.25
C THR A 11 -9.88 3.37 3.64
N ARG A 12 -10.43 2.75 4.68
CA ARG A 12 -10.61 3.39 6.00
C ARG A 12 -9.35 4.03 6.58
N ALA A 13 -8.19 3.37 6.47
CA ALA A 13 -6.94 3.95 6.96
C ALA A 13 -6.49 5.17 6.12
N LEU A 14 -6.76 5.14 4.81
CA LEU A 14 -6.54 6.30 3.94
C LEU A 14 -7.57 7.40 4.21
N ASP A 15 -8.82 7.05 4.48
CA ASP A 15 -9.89 7.99 4.86
C ASP A 15 -9.56 8.70 6.18
N GLU A 16 -8.87 8.03 7.11
CA GLU A 16 -8.37 8.65 8.35
C GLU A 16 -7.14 9.53 8.09
N LEU A 17 -6.18 9.05 7.28
CA LEU A 17 -4.92 9.74 7.02
C LEU A 17 -5.10 11.00 6.16
N ILE A 18 -5.89 10.90 5.08
CA ILE A 18 -6.15 11.97 4.10
C ILE A 18 -7.64 11.92 3.72
N PRO A 19 -8.54 12.49 4.53
CA PRO A 19 -9.99 12.37 4.34
C PRO A 19 -10.51 12.86 2.98
N ASP A 20 -9.79 13.78 2.33
CA ASP A 20 -10.09 14.41 1.06
C ASP A 20 -9.29 13.82 -0.13
N TRP A 21 -8.74 12.60 0.02
CA TRP A 21 -7.89 11.97 -1.01
C TRP A 21 -8.53 11.90 -2.41
N LYS A 22 -9.87 11.81 -2.48
CA LYS A 22 -10.62 11.80 -3.74
C LYS A 22 -10.49 13.10 -4.53
N GLU A 23 -10.36 14.22 -3.83
CA GLU A 23 -10.22 15.56 -4.41
C GLU A 23 -8.75 15.86 -4.77
N LYS A 24 -7.82 15.15 -4.12
CA LYS A 24 -6.36 15.26 -4.30
C LYS A 24 -5.80 14.33 -5.38
N ASP A 25 -6.65 13.92 -6.32
CA ASP A 25 -6.32 13.03 -7.44
C ASP A 25 -5.62 11.70 -7.05
N ALA A 26 -5.96 11.13 -5.89
CA ALA A 26 -5.33 9.85 -5.51
C ALA A 26 -5.61 8.76 -6.58
N PRO A 27 -4.65 7.86 -6.83
CA PRO A 27 -4.72 6.88 -7.92
C PRO A 27 -5.60 5.65 -7.59
N LEU A 28 -6.66 5.84 -6.79
CA LEU A 28 -7.68 4.84 -6.49
C LEU A 28 -8.88 5.04 -7.42
N LYS A 29 -8.76 4.58 -8.67
CA LYS A 29 -9.76 4.84 -9.73
C LYS A 29 -10.66 3.65 -10.05
N THR A 30 -10.31 2.45 -9.60
CA THR A 30 -10.99 1.21 -9.98
C THR A 30 -11.68 0.57 -8.77
N PRO A 31 -12.94 0.91 -8.48
CA PRO A 31 -13.68 0.24 -7.41
C PRO A 31 -13.90 -1.23 -7.76
N VAL A 32 -13.85 -2.11 -6.76
CA VAL A 32 -14.17 -3.53 -6.93
C VAL A 32 -15.66 -3.68 -7.20
N THR A 33 -16.01 -4.32 -8.32
CA THR A 33 -17.41 -4.57 -8.72
C THR A 33 -17.84 -6.02 -8.58
N GLU A 34 -16.88 -6.95 -8.61
CA GLU A 34 -17.13 -8.39 -8.54
C GLU A 34 -15.95 -9.10 -7.88
N ASP A 35 -16.26 -10.05 -7.00
CA ASP A 35 -15.29 -10.97 -6.41
C ASP A 35 -15.56 -12.40 -6.88
N ALA A 36 -14.50 -13.13 -7.20
CA ALA A 36 -14.59 -14.52 -7.61
C ALA A 36 -13.56 -15.39 -6.89
N PHE A 37 -14.04 -16.47 -6.28
CA PHE A 37 -13.19 -17.47 -5.63
C PHE A 37 -13.48 -18.86 -6.21
N ALA A 38 -12.45 -19.66 -6.39
CA ALA A 38 -12.61 -20.99 -6.96
C ALA A 38 -11.49 -21.94 -6.52
N PHE A 39 -11.84 -23.22 -6.40
CA PHE A 39 -10.88 -24.30 -6.25
C PHE A 39 -10.47 -24.81 -7.64
N LEU A 40 -9.17 -24.90 -7.90
CA LEU A 40 -8.64 -25.37 -9.17
C LEU A 40 -8.24 -26.84 -9.08
N THR A 41 -8.60 -27.62 -10.10
CA THR A 41 -8.09 -28.97 -10.34
C THR A 41 -7.21 -28.95 -11.59
N LYS A 42 -6.51 -30.05 -11.91
CA LYS A 42 -5.64 -30.14 -13.09
C LYS A 42 -6.35 -29.70 -14.39
N THR A 43 -7.65 -29.97 -14.51
CA THR A 43 -8.42 -29.74 -15.74
C THR A 43 -9.69 -28.91 -15.54
N GLY A 44 -9.91 -28.33 -14.35
CA GLY A 44 -11.20 -27.71 -14.04
C GLY A 44 -11.15 -26.65 -12.95
N ARG A 45 -12.24 -25.89 -12.83
CA ARG A 45 -12.44 -24.80 -11.88
C ARG A 45 -13.80 -24.99 -11.20
N ILE A 46 -13.79 -25.16 -9.88
CA ILE A 46 -15.00 -25.30 -9.07
C ILE A 46 -15.24 -23.95 -8.37
N PRO A 47 -16.28 -23.18 -8.74
CA PRO A 47 -16.56 -21.90 -8.09
C PRO A 47 -16.97 -22.11 -6.63
N ILE A 48 -16.47 -21.23 -5.76
CA ILE A 48 -16.84 -21.20 -4.33
C ILE A 48 -17.57 -19.86 -4.11
N PRO A 49 -18.81 -19.88 -3.57
CA PRO A 49 -19.55 -18.65 -3.33
C PRO A 49 -18.85 -17.79 -2.27
N ILE A 50 -18.75 -16.49 -2.54
CA ILE A 50 -18.33 -15.49 -1.58
C ILE A 50 -19.59 -14.86 -1.01
N LEU A 51 -19.72 -14.89 0.31
CA LEU A 51 -20.86 -14.32 1.04
C LEU A 51 -20.42 -13.06 1.78
N LYS A 52 -21.37 -12.16 2.01
CA LYS A 52 -21.13 -10.92 2.75
C LYS A 52 -20.57 -11.22 4.14
N GLY A 53 -19.50 -10.53 4.52
CA GLY A 53 -18.81 -10.71 5.80
C GLY A 53 -17.77 -11.84 5.82
N MET A 54 -17.57 -12.54 4.70
CA MET A 54 -16.37 -13.36 4.52
C MET A 54 -15.15 -12.46 4.31
N PRO A 55 -13.93 -12.90 4.70
CA PRO A 55 -12.71 -12.11 4.52
C PRO A 55 -12.30 -11.89 3.04
N LEU A 56 -13.00 -12.54 2.09
CA LEU A 56 -12.81 -12.39 0.65
C LEU A 56 -13.82 -11.43 0.00
N ASP A 57 -14.74 -10.85 0.79
CA ASP A 57 -15.70 -9.83 0.34
C ASP A 57 -15.00 -8.47 0.26
N ASN A 58 -14.75 -7.98 -0.95
CA ASN A 58 -14.04 -6.72 -1.20
C ASN A 58 -14.98 -5.56 -1.52
N HIS A 59 -16.27 -5.65 -1.16
CA HIS A 59 -17.21 -4.57 -1.41
C HIS A 59 -16.76 -3.25 -0.73
N GLY A 60 -16.59 -2.19 -1.53
CA GLY A 60 -16.10 -0.88 -1.09
C GLY A 60 -14.59 -0.67 -1.27
N ASN A 61 -13.84 -1.71 -1.62
CA ASN A 61 -12.40 -1.62 -1.86
C ASN A 61 -12.06 -1.18 -3.30
N TYR A 62 -10.77 -0.89 -3.53
CA TYR A 62 -10.24 -0.50 -4.84
C TYR A 62 -9.12 -1.43 -5.30
N VAL A 63 -9.13 -1.79 -6.59
CA VAL A 63 -7.98 -2.40 -7.26
C VAL A 63 -7.03 -1.30 -7.68
N VAL A 64 -5.74 -1.42 -7.33
CA VAL A 64 -4.79 -0.32 -7.53
C VAL A 64 -3.42 -0.80 -8.02
N ARG A 65 -2.66 0.14 -8.59
CA ARG A 65 -1.20 0.01 -8.72
C ARG A 65 -0.56 0.56 -7.46
N LEU A 66 -0.16 -0.32 -6.52
CA LEU A 66 0.35 0.13 -5.22
C LEU A 66 1.57 1.06 -5.34
N GLY A 67 2.44 0.85 -6.34
CA GLY A 67 3.56 1.75 -6.61
C GLY A 67 3.11 3.19 -6.86
N HIS A 68 2.06 3.40 -7.64
CA HIS A 68 1.51 4.75 -7.90
C HIS A 68 0.87 5.35 -6.65
N VAL A 69 0.21 4.53 -5.81
CA VAL A 69 -0.36 4.99 -4.53
C VAL A 69 0.75 5.47 -3.60
N VAL A 70 1.84 4.70 -3.46
CA VAL A 70 2.98 5.07 -2.61
C VAL A 70 3.72 6.31 -3.15
N GLU A 71 3.88 6.42 -4.47
CA GLU A 71 4.43 7.62 -5.11
C GLU A 71 3.57 8.86 -4.81
N TRP A 72 2.25 8.74 -4.96
CA TRP A 72 1.31 9.82 -4.62
C TRP A 72 1.36 10.18 -3.12
N LEU A 73 1.42 9.20 -2.22
CA LEU A 73 1.60 9.45 -0.78
C LEU A 73 2.91 10.18 -0.48
N GLY A 74 3.99 9.86 -1.22
CA GLY A 74 5.26 10.58 -1.13
C GLY A 74 5.10 12.06 -1.47
N ALA A 75 4.43 12.38 -2.59
CA ALA A 75 4.16 13.76 -2.97
C ALA A 75 3.31 14.50 -1.91
N GLN A 76 2.29 13.85 -1.34
CA GLN A 76 1.49 14.43 -0.26
C GLN A 76 2.33 14.71 1.00
N ALA A 77 3.30 13.84 1.32
CA ALA A 77 4.20 14.04 2.46
C ALA A 77 5.21 15.17 2.21
N GLU A 78 5.78 15.27 1.00
CA GLU A 78 6.67 16.37 0.59
C GLU A 78 5.95 17.73 0.66
N GLU A 79 4.69 17.81 0.23
CA GLU A 79 3.84 19.00 0.36
C GLU A 79 3.67 19.46 1.83
N LEU A 80 3.74 18.52 2.78
CA LEU A 80 3.68 18.79 4.21
C LEU A 80 5.05 19.12 4.84
N GLY A 81 6.12 19.19 4.02
CA GLY A 81 7.47 19.52 4.45
C GLY A 81 8.31 18.33 4.93
N VAL A 82 7.86 17.09 4.68
CA VAL A 82 8.67 15.89 4.95
C VAL A 82 9.81 15.80 3.93
N GLU A 83 11.04 15.61 4.41
CA GLU A 83 12.19 15.35 3.55
C GLU A 83 12.26 13.87 3.16
N ILE A 84 12.10 13.56 1.88
CA ILE A 84 12.15 12.18 1.35
C ILE A 84 13.46 11.99 0.57
N TYR A 85 14.26 10.99 0.99
CA TYR A 85 15.54 10.65 0.37
C TYR A 85 15.49 9.29 -0.33
N PRO A 86 14.94 9.20 -1.55
CA PRO A 86 14.95 7.95 -2.30
C PRO A 86 16.38 7.55 -2.66
N GLY A 87 16.68 6.26 -2.65
CA GLY A 87 18.00 5.73 -3.01
C GLY A 87 19.02 5.64 -1.88
N TYR A 88 18.67 6.11 -0.67
CA TYR A 88 19.50 5.98 0.53
C TYR A 88 18.94 4.86 1.42
N ALA A 89 19.73 3.81 1.64
CA ALA A 89 19.33 2.73 2.53
C ALA A 89 19.80 3.03 3.96
N ALA A 90 18.90 2.92 4.95
CA ALA A 90 19.29 2.87 6.35
C ALA A 90 20.03 1.55 6.61
N ALA A 91 21.36 1.61 6.72
CA ALA A 91 22.24 0.44 6.75
C ALA A 91 22.66 0.05 8.17
N GLU A 92 22.72 1.01 9.10
CA GLU A 92 23.11 0.78 10.50
C GLU A 92 22.17 1.51 11.45
N ILE A 93 21.91 0.93 12.62
CA ILE A 93 21.16 1.54 13.72
C ILE A 93 22.14 2.19 14.69
N LEU A 94 21.92 3.45 15.04
CA LEU A 94 22.74 4.19 15.99
C LEU A 94 22.11 4.16 17.38
N PHE A 95 22.93 3.89 18.39
CA PHE A 95 22.52 3.85 19.80
C PHE A 95 23.27 4.89 20.63
N ASP A 96 22.57 5.49 21.58
CA ASP A 96 23.11 6.28 22.69
C ASP A 96 22.69 5.57 23.99
N ASP A 97 23.66 5.03 24.72
CA ASP A 97 23.46 3.99 25.74
C ASP A 97 22.56 2.84 25.21
N ASP A 98 21.39 2.62 25.82
CA ASP A 98 20.42 1.59 25.44
C ASP A 98 19.27 2.13 24.55
N LYS A 99 19.40 3.34 23.98
CA LYS A 99 18.34 4.00 23.19
C LYS A 99 18.74 4.17 21.73
N VAL A 100 17.80 3.90 20.83
CA VAL A 100 17.97 4.21 19.40
C VAL A 100 17.94 5.73 19.22
N CYS A 101 19.01 6.29 18.66
CA CYS A 101 19.13 7.72 18.38
C CYS A 101 19.12 8.04 16.87
N GLY A 102 19.23 7.05 16.00
CA GLY A 102 19.13 7.27 14.55
C GLY A 102 19.53 6.08 13.70
N ILE A 103 19.80 6.38 12.44
CA ILE A 103 20.37 5.44 11.46
C ILE A 103 21.56 6.08 10.75
N ALA A 104 22.46 5.26 10.22
CA ALA A 104 23.44 5.68 9.23
C ALA A 104 23.08 5.08 7.86
N THR A 105 23.29 5.85 6.80
CA THR A 105 23.09 5.37 5.43
C THR A 105 24.26 4.49 4.98
N ASN A 106 24.06 3.72 3.91
CA ASN A 106 25.16 2.96 3.31
C ASN A 106 26.34 3.85 2.90
N ASP A 107 27.55 3.36 3.13
CA ASP A 107 28.77 3.98 2.60
C ASP A 107 28.75 3.91 1.07
N VAL A 108 29.26 4.96 0.44
CA VAL A 108 29.38 5.08 -1.02
C VAL A 108 30.85 5.13 -1.46
N GLY A 109 31.80 4.63 -0.65
CA GLY A 109 33.18 4.38 -1.09
C GLY A 109 34.06 5.62 -1.15
#